data_AF-A0A925WIA3-F1
#
_entry.id   AF-A0A925WIA3-F1
#
_cell.length_a   1.000
_cell.length_b   1.000
_cell.length_c   1.000
_cell.angle_alpha   90.00
_cell.angle_beta   90.00
_cell.angle_gamma   90.00
#
_symmetry.space_group_name_H-M   'P 1'
#
loop_
_entity.id
_entity.type
_entity.pdbx_description
1 polymer ?
#
loop_
_entity_poly.entity_id
_entity_poly.type
_entity_poly.pdbx_seq_one_letter_code
_entity_poly.pdbx_strand_id
1 'polypeptide(L)'
;MAALNMVRHLNGESGWILPNTTMLGALCHYVTHAEPKHFQPMKANFGILPALSERVKGKRDRYSSYADRALDDLAESITSLHDDRLPAVSLIAPQPS
;
A
#
# COMPACT_ATOMS: atom_id res chain seq x y z
N MET A 1 3.33 -9.63 -3.10
CA MET A 1 1.87 -9.87 -2.98
C MET A 1 1.43 -11.22 -3.53
N ALA A 2 1.71 -11.57 -4.78
CA ALA A 2 1.20 -12.81 -5.39
C ALA A 2 1.52 -14.10 -4.59
N ALA A 3 2.76 -14.26 -4.12
CA ALA A 3 3.16 -15.44 -3.35
C ALA A 3 2.37 -15.60 -2.04
N LEU A 4 2.26 -14.55 -1.22
CA LEU A 4 1.50 -14.60 0.03
C LEU A 4 0.03 -14.92 -0.22
N ASN A 5 -0.60 -14.24 -1.19
CA ASN A 5 -2.00 -14.50 -1.53
C ASN A 5 -2.20 -15.91 -2.09
N MET A 6 -1.22 -16.48 -2.78
CA MET A 6 -1.27 -17.88 -3.23
C MET A 6 -1.23 -18.84 -2.04
N VAL A 7 -0.35 -18.64 -1.06
CA VAL A 7 -0.32 -19.48 0.15
C VAL A 7 -1.64 -19.36 0.92
N ARG A 8 -2.16 -18.13 1.10
CA ARG A 8 -3.47 -17.89 1.73
C ARG A 8 -4.58 -18.64 0.99
N HIS A 9 -4.61 -18.56 -0.34
CA HIS A 9 -5.59 -19.26 -1.15
C HIS A 9 -5.51 -20.79 -1.01
N LEU A 10 -4.30 -21.36 -1.02
CA LEU A 10 -4.09 -22.80 -0.81
C LEU A 10 -4.54 -23.27 0.58
N ASN A 11 -4.49 -22.38 1.57
CA ASN A 11 -4.98 -22.63 2.93
C ASN A 11 -6.48 -22.34 3.13
N GLY A 12 -7.21 -21.92 2.08
CA GLY A 12 -8.63 -21.54 2.19
C GLY A 12 -8.88 -20.20 2.89
N GLU A 13 -7.83 -19.38 3.05
CA GLU A 13 -7.91 -18.06 3.68
C GLU A 13 -8.27 -16.98 2.65
N SER A 14 -8.88 -15.89 3.10
CA SER A 14 -9.14 -14.72 2.25
C SER A 14 -7.83 -14.05 1.79
N GLY A 15 -7.78 -13.56 0.56
CA GLY A 15 -6.60 -12.85 0.05
C GLY A 15 -6.36 -11.52 0.77
N TRP A 16 -5.10 -11.12 0.91
CA TRP A 16 -4.73 -9.80 1.42
C TRP A 16 -4.76 -8.78 0.30
N ILE A 17 -5.54 -7.72 0.48
CA ILE A 17 -5.60 -6.56 -0.40
C ILE A 17 -4.87 -5.42 0.31
N LEU A 18 -3.81 -4.91 -0.32
CA LEU A 18 -3.07 -3.77 0.22
C LEU A 18 -3.88 -2.48 0.11
N PRO A 19 -3.74 -1.56 1.08
CA PRO A 19 -4.30 -0.22 0.97
C PRO A 19 -3.78 0.49 -0.28
N ASN A 20 -4.68 1.17 -1.00
CA ASN A 20 -4.32 1.95 -2.20
C ASN A 20 -3.48 3.20 -1.88
N THR A 21 -3.32 3.54 -0.61
CA THR A 21 -2.40 4.57 -0.10
C THR A 21 -0.95 4.10 -0.08
N THR A 22 -0.70 2.79 -0.13
CA THR A 22 0.63 2.21 -0.37
C THR A 22 0.94 2.22 -1.87
N MET A 23 2.22 2.39 -2.25
CA MET A 23 2.62 2.38 -3.66
C MET A 23 2.27 1.06 -4.35
N LEU A 24 2.47 -0.07 -3.66
CA LEU A 24 2.17 -1.39 -4.21
C LEU A 24 0.67 -1.63 -4.33
N GLY A 25 -0.12 -1.23 -3.34
CA GLY A 25 -1.58 -1.28 -3.41
C GLY A 25 -2.14 -0.40 -4.53
N ALA A 26 -1.61 0.82 -4.70
CA ALA A 26 -1.99 1.73 -5.78
C ALA A 26 -1.70 1.13 -7.17
N LEU A 27 -0.52 0.51 -7.35
CA LEU A 27 -0.17 -0.16 -8.60
C LEU A 27 -1.08 -1.37 -8.87
N CYS A 28 -1.33 -2.21 -7.87
CA CYS A 28 -2.27 -3.32 -8.00
C CYS A 28 -3.67 -2.83 -8.37
N HIS A 29 -4.15 -1.77 -7.72
CA HIS A 29 -5.44 -1.15 -8.03
C HIS A 29 -5.47 -0.59 -9.46
N TYR A 30 -4.42 0.12 -9.90
CA TYR A 30 -4.31 0.64 -11.26
C TYR A 30 -4.38 -0.47 -12.30
N VAL A 31 -3.64 -1.58 -12.10
CA VAL A 31 -3.66 -2.71 -13.03
C VAL A 31 -5.05 -3.35 -13.14
N THR A 32 -5.82 -3.38 -12.05
CA THR A 32 -7.15 -4.03 -12.04
C THR A 32 -8.31 -3.10 -12.41
N HIS A 33 -8.12 -1.77 -12.35
CA HIS A 33 -9.21 -0.79 -12.55
C HIS A 33 -8.97 0.20 -13.69
N ALA A 34 -7.76 0.29 -14.27
CA ALA A 34 -7.52 1.16 -15.41
C ALA A 34 -8.34 0.72 -16.62
N GLU A 35 -8.89 1.68 -17.36
CA GLU A 35 -9.57 1.39 -18.61
C GLU A 35 -8.61 0.69 -19.59
N PRO A 36 -8.97 -0.49 -20.12
CA PRO A 36 -8.08 -1.25 -21.01
C PRO A 36 -7.59 -0.47 -22.23
N LYS A 37 -8.39 0.49 -22.72
CA LYS A 37 -8.06 1.35 -23.86
C LYS A 37 -6.97 2.39 -23.56
N HIS A 38 -6.77 2.73 -22.29
CA HIS A 38 -5.82 3.73 -21.82
C HIS A 38 -4.74 3.14 -20.92
N PHE A 39 -4.73 1.82 -20.73
CA PHE A 39 -3.72 1.16 -19.93
C PHE A 39 -2.35 1.36 -20.56
N GLN A 40 -1.45 1.95 -19.78
CA GLN A 40 -0.04 2.07 -20.13
C GLN A 40 0.77 1.46 -18.99
N PRO A 41 1.87 0.76 -19.28
CA PRO A 41 2.82 0.38 -18.23
C PRO A 41 3.25 1.63 -17.47
N MET A 42 3.03 1.64 -16.16
CA MET A 42 3.37 2.75 -15.29
C MET A 42 4.43 2.35 -14.28
N LYS A 43 5.45 3.21 -14.12
CA LYS A 43 6.39 3.12 -12.99
C LYS A 43 5.73 3.63 -11.71
N ALA A 44 6.25 3.19 -10.56
CA ALA A 44 5.91 3.76 -9.27
C ALA A 44 6.13 5.29 -9.27
N ASN A 45 5.09 6.04 -8.91
CA ASN A 45 5.15 7.50 -8.80
C ASN A 45 4.08 8.01 -7.81
N PHE A 46 4.30 9.17 -7.19
CA PHE A 46 3.35 9.71 -6.22
C PHE A 46 2.01 10.17 -6.82
N GLY A 47 1.89 10.28 -8.14
CA GLY A 47 0.66 10.72 -8.81
C GLY A 47 -0.44 9.66 -8.86
N ILE A 48 -0.11 8.39 -8.63
CA ILE A 48 -1.11 7.31 -8.53
C ILE A 48 -1.65 7.11 -7.12
N LEU A 49 -1.05 7.78 -6.13
CA LEU A 49 -1.53 7.70 -4.75
C LEU A 49 -2.78 8.59 -4.57
N PRO A 50 -3.76 8.16 -3.75
CA PRO A 50 -4.87 9.02 -3.34
C PRO A 50 -4.35 10.33 -2.76
N ALA A 51 -5.04 11.46 -2.99
CA ALA A 51 -4.62 12.76 -2.46
C ALA A 51 -4.54 12.77 -0.92
N LEU A 52 -3.67 13.61 -0.36
CA LEU A 52 -3.68 13.90 1.09
C LEU A 52 -4.95 14.67 1.47
N SER A 53 -5.46 14.45 2.68
CA SER A 53 -6.60 15.19 3.24
C SER A 53 -6.31 16.69 3.35
N GLU A 54 -5.08 17.04 3.71
CA GLU A 54 -4.63 18.41 3.86
C GLU A 54 -3.62 18.80 2.78
N ARG A 55 -3.63 20.09 2.42
CA ARG A 55 -2.67 20.64 1.48
C ARG A 55 -1.33 20.90 2.17
N VAL A 56 -0.39 19.99 1.99
CA VAL A 56 1.00 20.18 2.44
C VAL A 56 1.79 21.06 1.45
N LYS A 57 2.43 22.10 1.97
CA LYS A 57 3.32 22.99 1.19
C LYS A 57 4.72 22.37 1.12
N GLY A 58 5.37 22.49 -0.03
CA GLY A 58 6.72 21.94 -0.23
C GLY A 58 6.71 20.49 -0.71
N LYS A 59 7.59 20.20 -1.68
CA LYS A 59 7.65 18.87 -2.32
C LYS A 59 8.12 17.78 -1.35
N ARG A 60 9.12 18.09 -0.51
CA ARG A 60 9.71 17.15 0.46
C ARG A 60 8.67 16.75 1.51
N ASP A 61 8.07 17.73 2.16
CA ASP A 61 7.12 17.50 3.24
C ASP A 61 5.89 16.74 2.73
N ARG A 62 5.38 17.11 1.54
CA ARG A 62 4.29 16.38 0.89
C ARG A 62 4.63 14.91 0.63
N TYR A 63 5.85 14.61 0.21
CA TYR A 63 6.27 13.22 -0.03
C TYR A 63 6.48 12.46 1.27
N SER A 64 6.94 13.13 2.33
CA SER A 64 6.99 12.57 3.69
C SER A 64 5.59 12.20 4.15
N SER A 65 4.62 13.12 4.08
CA SER A 65 3.25 12.84 4.50
C SER A 65 2.59 11.69 3.73
N TYR A 66 2.91 11.51 2.44
CA TYR A 66 2.48 10.33 1.70
C TYR A 66 3.11 9.05 2.22
N ALA A 67 4.41 9.08 2.56
CA ALA A 67 5.12 7.93 3.10
C ALA A 67 4.61 7.57 4.50
N ASP A 68 4.43 8.56 5.37
CA ASP A 68 3.94 8.39 6.74
C ASP A 68 2.55 7.74 6.72
N ARG A 69 1.60 8.31 5.97
CA ARG A 69 0.26 7.70 5.80
C ARG A 69 0.32 6.28 5.22
N ALA A 70 1.19 6.04 4.24
CA ALA A 70 1.32 4.70 3.65
C ALA A 70 1.87 3.67 4.64
N LEU A 71 2.77 4.08 5.54
CA LEU A 71 3.33 3.22 6.59
C LEU A 71 2.27 2.93 7.66
N ASP A 72 1.51 3.94 8.07
CA ASP A 72 0.41 3.79 9.04
C ASP A 72 -0.68 2.85 8.51
N ASP A 73 -1.16 3.07 7.29
CA ASP A 73 -2.20 2.23 6.68
C ASP A 73 -1.70 0.79 6.45
N LEU A 74 -0.40 0.63 6.11
CA LEU A 74 0.20 -0.70 5.96
C LEU A 74 0.28 -1.42 7.31
N ALA A 75 0.70 -0.73 8.36
CA ALA A 75 0.76 -1.25 9.72
C ALA A 75 -0.62 -1.71 10.22
N GLU A 76 -1.65 -0.89 10.01
CA GLU A 76 -3.04 -1.23 10.34
C GLU A 76 -3.52 -2.45 9.53
N SER A 77 -3.21 -2.49 8.23
CA SER A 77 -3.59 -3.59 7.35
C SER A 77 -2.95 -4.92 7.77
N ILE A 78 -1.67 -4.92 8.16
CA ILE A 78 -0.96 -6.11 8.65
C ILE A 78 -1.56 -6.59 9.97
N THR A 79 -1.80 -5.65 10.90
CA THR A 79 -2.46 -5.97 12.19
C THR A 79 -3.81 -6.63 11.96
N SER A 80 -4.64 -6.03 11.09
CA SER A 80 -5.98 -6.52 10.81
C SER A 80 -6.01 -7.89 10.12
N LEU A 81 -4.97 -8.22 9.36
CA LEU A 81 -4.87 -9.52 8.67
C LEU A 81 -4.61 -10.68 9.65
N HIS A 82 -4.00 -10.41 10.81
CA HIS A 82 -3.63 -11.40 11.83
C HIS A 82 -2.93 -12.63 11.24
N ASP A 83 -1.89 -12.39 10.43
CA ASP A 83 -1.16 -13.43 9.70
C ASP A 83 0.27 -13.56 10.22
N ASP A 84 0.57 -14.67 10.90
CA ASP A 84 1.87 -14.93 11.54
C ASP A 84 3.05 -15.05 10.55
N ARG A 85 2.77 -15.14 9.24
CA ARG A 85 3.81 -15.12 8.19
C ARG A 85 4.32 -13.71 7.91
N LEU A 86 3.61 -12.68 8.36
CA LEU A 86 4.02 -11.29 8.20
C LEU A 86 4.84 -10.83 9.40
N PRO A 87 5.82 -9.92 9.17
CA PRO A 87 6.62 -9.38 10.26
C PRO A 87 5.76 -8.56 11.21
N ALA A 88 6.18 -8.50 12.48
CA ALA A 88 5.57 -7.61 13.45
C ALA A 88 5.62 -6.15 12.97
N VAL A 89 4.53 -5.42 13.22
CA VAL A 89 4.38 -4.01 12.81
C VAL A 89 5.49 -3.10 13.35
N SER A 90 6.07 -3.46 14.50
CA SER A 90 7.21 -2.75 15.10
C SER A 90 8.47 -2.70 14.22
N LEU A 91 8.57 -3.54 13.18
CA LEU A 91 9.64 -3.51 12.19
C LEU A 91 9.38 -2.54 11.03
N ILE A 92 8.17 -2.00 10.92
CA ILE A 92 7.67 -1.23 9.77
C ILE A 92 7.43 0.23 10.13
N ALA A 93 6.97 0.51 11.35
CA ALA A 93 6.73 1.87 11.80
C ALA A 93 8.05 2.66 11.94
N PRO A 94 8.11 3.93 11.51
CA PRO A 94 9.25 4.78 11.80
C PRO A 94 9.39 4.96 13.32
N GLN A 95 10.61 4.82 13.83
CA GLN A 95 10.90 5.12 15.23
C GLN A 95 10.59 6.62 15.48
N PRO A 96 9.84 6.97 16.53
CA PRO A 96 9.63 8.37 16.86
C PRO A 96 10.98 9.03 17.14
N SER A 97 11.20 10.20 16.53
CA SER A 97 12.38 11.05 16.74
C SER A 97 12.42 11.64 18.13
#